data_AF-A0A829W5H8-F1
#
_entry.id   AF-A0A829W5H8-F1
#
_cell.length_a   1.000
_cell.length_b   1.000
_cell.length_c   1.000
_cell.angle_alpha   90.00
_cell.angle_beta   90.00
_cell.angle_gamma   90.00
#
_symmetry.space_group_name_H-M   'P 1'
#
loop_
_entity.id
_entity.type
_entity.pdbx_description
1 polymer ?
#
loop_
_entity_poly.entity_id
_entity_poly.type
_entity_poly.pdbx_seq_one_letter_code
_entity_poly.pdbx_strand_id
1 'polypeptide(L)'
;MFNTMLSKISPNVGNYVISLSNKLTDGLFCQDVGTSFAAPYVSHIAALVLERYPHISNNLLRAILASASSVPKEIELQIEKLDDTEEFINCLQPSFKQNVKGQMRANKKKMLHYLVGYGYPIQDMATDSFEQRVMLLADMKDENAIQVDKNHIFEIPIPKEFEAAKGKKRITVSLAYNPDVRKTRMDYLGKSMSFDLIRGKSLEEVYQVCASQAGLDEEEKKERFESKYICDIGNCGKTLREYGTLQKGTFEFSRSSYGENYYLVVDCKKNWSVEKQNYALVVTYQVEDKSVKIYELLKNRIRVPRGRERV
;
A
#
# COMPACT_ATOMS: atom_id res chain seq x y z
N MET A 1 23.45 -15.67 28.02
CA MET A 1 23.93 -14.34 27.55
C MET A 1 23.97 -14.36 26.03
N PHE A 2 22.97 -13.79 25.37
CA PHE A 2 23.01 -13.59 23.92
C PHE A 2 23.89 -12.37 23.64
N ASN A 3 25.10 -12.62 23.15
CA ASN A 3 26.05 -11.58 22.78
C ASN A 3 25.60 -10.98 21.43
N THR A 4 24.75 -9.96 21.47
CA THR A 4 24.34 -9.23 20.28
C THR A 4 25.40 -8.17 19.98
N MET A 5 26.46 -8.56 19.26
CA MET A 5 27.23 -7.61 18.46
C MET A 5 26.30 -7.09 17.37
N LEU A 6 25.56 -6.00 17.67
CA LEU A 6 24.76 -5.27 16.70
C LEU A 6 25.73 -4.62 15.71
N SER A 7 26.14 -5.38 14.69
CA SER A 7 26.85 -4.86 13.52
C SER A 7 26.02 -3.71 12.96
N LYS A 8 26.56 -2.48 12.97
CA LYS A 8 25.99 -1.22 12.45
C LYS A 8 24.70 -1.45 11.66
N ILE A 9 23.60 -1.48 12.38
CA ILE A 9 22.26 -1.62 11.82
C ILE A 9 22.00 -0.30 11.09
N SER A 10 21.44 -0.39 9.88
CA SER A 10 20.81 0.72 9.15
C SER A 10 20.22 1.77 10.11
N PRO A 11 20.39 3.08 9.88
CA PRO A 11 19.95 4.12 10.81
C PRO A 11 18.46 3.95 11.11
N ASN A 12 18.15 3.29 12.24
CA ASN A 12 16.80 3.13 12.70
C ASN A 12 16.39 4.48 13.25
N VAL A 13 15.38 5.09 12.63
CA VAL A 13 14.90 6.45 12.93
C VAL A 13 14.43 6.63 14.38
N GLY A 14 14.24 5.55 15.14
CA GLY A 14 13.92 5.59 16.58
C GLY A 14 15.06 5.21 17.54
N ASN A 15 16.28 4.97 17.04
CA ASN A 15 17.44 4.61 17.86
C ASN A 15 18.43 5.78 17.97
N TYR A 16 18.88 6.08 19.20
CA TYR A 16 19.89 7.11 19.48
C TYR A 16 19.50 8.50 18.98
N VAL A 17 18.22 8.85 19.07
CA VAL A 17 17.76 10.20 18.72
C VAL A 17 18.24 11.15 19.80
N ILE A 18 19.06 12.12 19.38
CA ILE A 18 19.54 13.18 20.27
C ILE A 18 18.36 14.10 20.57
N SER A 19 18.05 14.27 21.85
CA SER A 19 16.99 15.15 22.35
C SER A 19 17.52 16.10 23.42
N LEU A 20 16.70 17.05 23.83
CA LEU A 20 17.03 17.98 24.92
C LEU A 20 16.94 17.27 26.27
N SER A 21 17.99 17.43 27.08
CA SER A 21 17.99 16.98 28.48
C SER A 21 17.53 18.12 29.38
N ASN A 22 16.59 17.83 30.30
CA ASN A 22 16.25 18.76 31.37
C ASN A 22 17.18 18.60 32.60
N LYS A 23 18.15 17.70 32.55
CA LYS A 23 19.20 17.53 33.57
C LYS A 23 20.42 18.36 33.19
N LEU A 24 20.35 19.66 33.48
CA LEU A 24 21.38 20.65 33.12
C LEU A 24 22.79 20.27 33.62
N THR A 25 22.90 19.48 34.68
CA THR A 25 24.18 18.98 35.23
C THR A 25 24.80 17.83 34.43
N ASP A 26 23.98 17.05 33.73
CA ASP A 26 24.39 15.83 33.04
C ASP A 26 24.67 16.08 31.54
N GLY A 27 24.51 17.33 31.11
CA GLY A 27 24.64 17.78 29.72
C GLY A 27 23.32 18.29 29.14
N LEU A 28 23.42 19.12 28.11
CA LEU A 28 22.27 19.75 27.44
C LEU A 28 21.46 18.76 26.56
N PHE A 29 22.04 17.61 26.24
CA PHE A 29 21.47 16.64 25.33
C PHE A 29 21.43 15.24 25.95
N CYS A 30 20.39 14.47 25.62
CA CYS A 30 20.28 13.05 25.93
C CYS A 30 20.06 12.23 24.66
N GLN A 31 20.32 10.92 24.75
CA GLN A 31 19.99 9.95 23.70
C GLN A 31 19.02 8.94 24.29
N ASP A 32 17.99 8.59 23.53
CA ASP A 32 16.99 7.63 23.96
C ASP A 32 16.51 6.75 22.79
N VAL A 33 15.83 5.65 23.11
CA VAL A 33 15.37 4.63 22.18
C VAL A 33 13.90 4.34 22.41
N GLY A 34 13.06 4.49 21.38
CA GLY A 34 11.65 4.19 21.50
C GLY A 34 10.82 4.54 20.26
N THR A 35 9.64 3.93 20.14
CA THR A 35 8.68 4.23 19.06
C THR A 35 8.22 5.69 19.08
N SER A 36 8.22 6.33 20.26
CA SER A 36 7.96 7.77 20.42
C SER A 36 8.93 8.65 19.61
N PHE A 37 10.18 8.21 19.40
CA PHE A 37 11.17 8.96 18.62
C PHE A 37 11.05 8.75 17.12
N ALA A 38 10.33 7.71 16.67
CA ALA A 38 9.97 7.55 15.27
C ALA A 38 8.82 8.49 14.85
N ALA A 39 7.98 8.95 15.79
CA ALA A 39 6.84 9.82 15.49
C ALA A 39 7.27 11.20 14.93
N PRO A 40 8.28 11.90 15.48
CA PRO A 40 8.81 13.13 14.89
C PRO A 40 9.34 12.95 13.46
N TYR A 41 10.01 11.84 13.16
CA TYR A 41 10.52 11.54 11.82
C TYR A 41 9.38 11.47 10.78
N VAL A 42 8.33 10.69 11.08
CA VAL A 42 7.15 10.59 10.19
C VAL A 42 6.41 11.93 10.12
N SER A 43 6.31 12.65 11.24
CA SER A 43 5.65 13.96 11.29
C SER A 43 6.38 15.01 10.44
N HIS A 44 7.71 14.98 10.42
CA HIS A 44 8.51 15.85 9.56
C HIS A 44 8.23 15.59 8.08
N ILE A 45 8.25 14.31 7.64
CA ILE A 45 7.91 13.96 6.25
C ILE A 45 6.48 14.36 5.92
N ALA A 46 5.53 14.14 6.85
CA ALA A 46 4.15 14.57 6.67
C ALA A 46 4.03 16.08 6.48
N ALA A 47 4.80 16.88 7.23
CA ALA A 47 4.85 18.33 7.08
C ALA A 47 5.40 18.74 5.71
N LEU A 48 6.46 18.09 5.20
CA LEU A 48 6.99 18.34 3.86
C LEU A 48 5.99 17.99 2.75
N VAL A 49 5.23 16.91 2.92
CA VAL A 49 4.13 16.55 2.00
C VAL A 49 3.04 17.63 2.03
N LEU A 50 2.68 18.14 3.20
CA LEU A 50 1.68 19.21 3.35
C LEU A 50 2.16 20.56 2.83
N GLU A 51 3.46 20.87 2.94
CA GLU A 51 4.05 22.06 2.33
C GLU A 51 3.92 22.01 0.80
N ARG A 52 4.15 20.83 0.21
CA ARG A 52 4.04 20.65 -1.24
C ARG A 52 2.61 20.54 -1.74
N TYR A 53 1.73 19.92 -0.96
CA TYR A 53 0.33 19.69 -1.31
C TYR A 53 -0.61 20.19 -0.20
N PRO A 54 -0.81 21.52 -0.07
CA PRO A 54 -1.48 22.10 1.12
C PRO A 54 -2.95 21.75 1.32
N HIS A 55 -3.64 21.27 0.28
CA HIS A 55 -5.09 21.05 0.29
C HIS A 55 -5.52 19.58 0.24
N ILE A 56 -4.57 18.66 0.49
CA ILE A 56 -4.85 17.22 0.49
C ILE A 56 -5.62 16.80 1.75
N SER A 57 -6.46 15.79 1.63
CA SER A 57 -7.08 15.18 2.80
C SER A 57 -6.08 14.38 3.65
N ASN A 58 -6.46 14.11 4.90
CA ASN A 58 -5.72 13.19 5.78
C ASN A 58 -5.58 11.78 5.17
N ASN A 59 -6.56 11.35 4.36
CA ASN A 59 -6.47 10.07 3.67
C ASN A 59 -5.38 10.12 2.60
N LEU A 60 -5.32 11.19 1.81
CA LEU A 60 -4.29 11.31 0.78
C LEU A 60 -2.90 11.41 1.41
N LEU A 61 -2.74 12.17 2.50
CA LEU A 61 -1.48 12.20 3.26
C LEU A 61 -1.05 10.80 3.73
N ARG A 62 -1.96 10.02 4.32
CA ARG A 62 -1.69 8.63 4.76
C ARG A 62 -1.32 7.73 3.58
N ALA A 63 -2.03 7.84 2.45
CA ALA A 63 -1.78 7.04 1.26
C ALA A 63 -0.41 7.37 0.62
N ILE A 64 -0.01 8.65 0.60
CA ILE A 64 1.31 9.10 0.14
C ILE A 64 2.41 8.51 1.04
N LEU A 65 2.29 8.66 2.35
CA LEU A 65 3.27 8.12 3.30
C LEU A 65 3.44 6.61 3.15
N ALA A 66 2.32 5.87 3.08
CA ALA A 66 2.37 4.43 2.85
C ALA A 66 3.04 4.10 1.51
N SER A 67 2.68 4.78 0.42
CA SER A 67 3.27 4.58 -0.90
C SER A 67 4.79 4.76 -0.88
N ALA A 68 5.26 5.79 -0.19
CA ALA A 68 6.68 6.12 -0.01
C ALA A 68 7.44 5.21 0.96
N SER A 69 6.74 4.37 1.73
CA SER A 69 7.39 3.47 2.69
C SER A 69 8.12 2.30 2.03
N SER A 70 9.24 1.90 2.61
CA SER A 70 9.88 0.63 2.27
C SER A 70 10.31 -0.11 3.52
N VAL A 71 10.22 -1.44 3.48
CA VAL A 71 10.76 -2.28 4.53
C VAL A 71 12.28 -2.32 4.36
N PRO A 72 13.09 -1.99 5.38
CA PRO A 72 14.53 -2.09 5.28
C PRO A 72 14.96 -3.53 5.01
N LYS A 73 15.92 -3.69 4.10
CA LYS A 73 16.32 -5.02 3.61
C LYS A 73 16.87 -5.90 4.74
N GLU A 74 17.50 -5.28 5.73
CA GLU A 74 18.04 -5.95 6.91
C GLU A 74 16.94 -6.66 7.70
N ILE A 75 15.76 -6.03 7.85
CA ILE A 75 14.62 -6.61 8.57
C ILE A 75 14.02 -7.78 7.77
N GLU A 76 13.88 -7.62 6.44
CA GLU A 76 13.45 -8.72 5.58
C GLU A 76 14.38 -9.93 5.73
N LEU A 77 15.71 -9.70 5.64
CA LEU A 77 16.71 -10.75 5.76
C LEU A 77 16.69 -11.42 7.14
N GLN A 78 16.43 -10.68 8.22
CA GLN A 78 16.31 -11.27 9.56
C GLN A 78 15.10 -12.20 9.65
N ILE A 79 13.94 -11.81 9.11
CA ILE A 79 12.74 -12.65 9.10
C ILE A 79 12.92 -13.87 8.17
N GLU A 80 13.57 -13.68 7.02
CA GLU A 80 13.89 -14.76 6.09
C GLU A 80 14.77 -15.84 6.72
N LYS A 81 15.75 -15.43 7.56
CA LYS A 81 16.68 -16.33 8.27
C LYS A 81 16.07 -17.10 9.44
N LEU A 82 14.82 -16.84 9.83
CA LEU A 82 14.17 -17.61 10.90
C LEU A 82 13.96 -19.06 10.45
N ASP A 83 14.52 -20.01 11.19
CA ASP A 83 14.35 -21.44 10.92
C ASP A 83 12.99 -21.93 11.43
N ASP A 84 12.29 -22.73 10.62
CA ASP A 84 11.02 -23.36 10.99
C ASP A 84 11.27 -24.61 11.88
N THR A 85 12.01 -24.46 12.99
CA THR A 85 12.21 -25.56 13.94
C THR A 85 10.91 -25.91 14.65
N GLU A 86 10.74 -27.17 15.06
CA GLU A 86 9.52 -27.61 15.73
C GLU A 86 9.23 -26.81 17.00
N GLU A 87 10.27 -26.53 17.80
CA GLU A 87 10.21 -25.67 18.99
C GLU A 87 9.72 -24.26 18.64
N PHE A 88 10.32 -23.63 17.61
CA PHE A 88 9.94 -22.28 17.19
C PHE A 88 8.48 -22.24 16.71
N ILE A 89 8.08 -23.19 15.85
CA ILE A 89 6.71 -23.29 15.37
C ILE A 89 5.75 -23.49 16.54
N ASN A 90 6.06 -24.35 17.50
CA ASN A 90 5.18 -24.58 18.66
C ASN A 90 4.97 -23.32 19.51
N CYS A 91 5.97 -22.44 19.60
CA CYS A 91 5.85 -21.14 20.28
C CYS A 91 5.01 -20.09 19.53
N LEU A 92 4.79 -20.24 18.21
CA LEU A 92 4.01 -19.26 17.44
C LEU A 92 2.52 -19.36 17.77
N GLN A 93 1.85 -18.20 17.81
CA GLN A 93 0.38 -18.18 17.83
C GLN A 93 -0.17 -18.81 16.54
N PRO A 94 -1.36 -19.46 16.57
CA PRO A 94 -1.96 -20.09 15.40
C PRO A 94 -2.06 -19.18 14.18
N SER A 95 -2.32 -17.89 14.41
CA SER A 95 -2.47 -16.88 13.36
C SER A 95 -1.19 -16.58 12.58
N PHE A 96 -0.01 -16.91 13.13
CA PHE A 96 1.30 -16.78 12.48
C PHE A 96 1.84 -18.11 11.94
N LYS A 97 1.04 -19.17 11.99
CA LYS A 97 1.35 -20.45 11.36
C LYS A 97 0.67 -20.55 10.00
N GLN A 98 1.30 -21.23 9.05
CA GLN A 98 0.70 -21.56 7.76
C GLN A 98 1.04 -23.00 7.40
N ASN A 99 0.08 -23.71 6.81
CA ASN A 99 0.31 -25.04 6.28
C ASN A 99 0.79 -24.92 4.82
N VAL A 100 1.98 -25.44 4.54
CA VAL A 100 2.56 -25.49 3.21
C VAL A 100 2.86 -26.94 2.89
N LYS A 101 2.10 -27.53 1.95
CA LYS A 101 2.25 -28.93 1.52
C LYS A 101 2.23 -29.95 2.67
N GLY A 102 1.36 -29.74 3.66
CA GLY A 102 1.22 -30.63 4.83
C GLY A 102 2.20 -30.34 5.97
N GLN A 103 3.14 -29.40 5.79
CA GLN A 103 4.09 -28.99 6.83
C GLN A 103 3.69 -27.64 7.42
N MET A 104 3.67 -27.54 8.75
CA MET A 104 3.46 -26.27 9.45
C MET A 104 4.72 -25.43 9.41
N ARG A 105 4.60 -24.18 8.96
CA ARG A 105 5.68 -23.22 8.80
C ARG A 105 5.30 -21.87 9.36
N ALA A 106 6.27 -21.02 9.66
CA ALA A 106 6.01 -19.65 10.05
C ALA A 106 5.47 -18.86 8.85
N ASN A 107 4.42 -18.07 9.08
CA ASN A 107 3.93 -17.10 8.11
C ASN A 107 4.81 -15.84 8.16
N LYS A 108 6.00 -15.95 7.58
CA LYS A 108 7.03 -14.90 7.55
C LYS A 108 6.52 -13.57 6.99
N LYS A 109 5.66 -13.59 5.95
CA LYS A 109 5.05 -12.38 5.39
C LYS A 109 4.17 -11.66 6.40
N LYS A 110 3.32 -12.40 7.12
CA LYS A 110 2.47 -11.85 8.17
C LYS A 110 3.30 -11.35 9.36
N MET A 111 4.31 -12.10 9.78
CA MET A 111 5.23 -11.65 10.84
C MET A 111 5.91 -10.33 10.48
N LEU A 112 6.44 -10.22 9.26
CA LEU A 112 7.06 -8.99 8.77
C LEU A 112 6.07 -7.81 8.79
N HIS A 113 4.85 -8.02 8.30
CA HIS A 113 3.82 -6.98 8.30
C HIS A 113 3.42 -6.53 9.72
N TYR A 114 3.30 -7.45 10.68
CA TYR A 114 3.01 -7.07 12.07
C TYR A 114 4.19 -6.40 12.78
N LEU A 115 5.42 -6.65 12.33
CA LEU A 115 6.62 -6.05 12.91
C LEU A 115 6.85 -4.61 12.43
N VAL A 116 6.70 -4.36 11.12
CA VAL A 116 7.07 -3.07 10.50
C VAL A 116 5.98 -2.44 9.62
N GLY A 117 4.79 -3.04 9.54
CA GLY A 117 3.71 -2.54 8.70
C GLY A 117 4.08 -2.53 7.22
N TYR A 118 4.10 -1.34 6.63
CA TYR A 118 4.57 -1.10 5.25
C TYR A 118 6.01 -0.59 5.18
N GLY A 119 6.71 -0.51 6.31
CA GLY A 119 8.06 0.01 6.45
C GLY A 119 8.11 1.52 6.70
N TYR A 120 9.28 2.11 6.53
CA TYR A 120 9.55 3.51 6.87
C TYR A 120 9.37 4.41 5.65
N PRO A 121 8.64 5.54 5.75
CA PRO A 121 8.49 6.49 4.65
C PRO A 121 9.86 7.07 4.27
N ILE A 122 10.14 7.09 2.97
CA ILE A 122 11.32 7.77 2.40
C ILE A 122 10.87 9.16 1.95
N GLN A 123 11.51 10.20 2.48
CA GLN A 123 11.15 11.61 2.26
C GLN A 123 10.94 11.95 0.78
N ASP A 124 11.99 11.80 -0.04
CA ASP A 124 11.96 12.18 -1.45
C ASP A 124 10.86 11.42 -2.23
N MET A 125 10.58 10.17 -1.83
CA MET A 125 9.54 9.34 -2.46
C MET A 125 8.12 9.75 -2.09
N ALA A 126 7.96 10.48 -0.98
CA ALA A 126 6.68 11.02 -0.52
C ALA A 126 6.38 12.39 -1.16
N THR A 127 7.41 13.18 -1.46
CA THR A 127 7.24 14.52 -2.02
C THR A 127 7.29 14.55 -3.54
N ASP A 128 8.07 13.67 -4.18
CA ASP A 128 8.44 13.83 -5.58
C ASP A 128 8.08 12.65 -6.48
N SER A 129 7.89 12.97 -7.76
CA SER A 129 8.01 12.02 -8.86
C SER A 129 9.38 12.20 -9.51
N PHE A 130 9.94 11.09 -9.97
CA PHE A 130 11.24 10.98 -10.63
C PHE A 130 11.06 10.39 -12.03
N GLU A 131 12.11 10.46 -12.84
CA GLU A 131 12.11 9.91 -14.20
C GLU A 131 11.66 8.44 -14.25
N GLN A 132 12.18 7.60 -13.35
CA GLN A 132 11.87 6.17 -13.27
C GLN A 132 10.79 5.83 -12.23
N ARG A 133 10.22 6.83 -11.55
CA ARG A 133 9.15 6.62 -10.56
C ARG A 133 8.13 7.74 -10.57
N VAL A 134 6.92 7.45 -11.01
CA VAL A 134 5.85 8.46 -11.10
C VAL A 134 4.76 8.15 -10.10
N MET A 135 4.27 9.18 -9.41
CA MET A 135 3.17 9.08 -8.46
C MET A 135 1.92 9.77 -9.01
N LEU A 136 0.82 9.02 -9.11
CA LEU A 136 -0.50 9.52 -9.45
C LEU A 136 -1.35 9.57 -8.18
N LEU A 137 -2.06 10.68 -7.98
CA LEU A 137 -2.82 10.98 -6.77
C LEU A 137 -4.31 11.11 -7.12
N ALA A 138 -5.18 10.54 -6.28
CA ALA A 138 -6.61 10.80 -6.32
C ALA A 138 -7.15 10.99 -4.90
N ASP A 139 -7.76 12.16 -4.64
CA ASP A 139 -8.36 12.53 -3.35
C ASP A 139 -9.88 12.57 -3.50
N MET A 140 -10.54 11.45 -3.23
CA MET A 140 -11.98 11.27 -3.44
C MET A 140 -12.75 11.68 -2.19
N LYS A 141 -13.16 12.95 -2.17
CA LYS A 141 -13.90 13.58 -1.06
C LYS A 141 -15.20 14.23 -1.54
N ASP A 142 -16.11 14.42 -0.59
CA ASP A 142 -17.36 15.16 -0.76
C ASP A 142 -18.23 14.58 -1.88
N GLU A 143 -18.46 15.32 -2.97
CA GLU A 143 -19.26 14.86 -4.10
C GLU A 143 -18.66 13.63 -4.79
N ASN A 144 -17.33 13.53 -4.81
CA ASN A 144 -16.56 12.43 -5.42
C ASN A 144 -16.36 11.23 -4.48
N ALA A 145 -16.88 11.31 -3.24
CA ALA A 145 -16.84 10.20 -2.29
C ALA A 145 -17.61 8.98 -2.83
N ILE A 146 -17.08 7.78 -2.57
CA ILE A 146 -17.70 6.54 -3.04
C ILE A 146 -18.97 6.25 -2.23
N GLN A 147 -20.02 5.83 -2.92
CA GLN A 147 -21.23 5.32 -2.27
C GLN A 147 -21.00 3.91 -1.73
N VAL A 148 -21.76 3.56 -0.70
CA VAL A 148 -21.71 2.22 -0.12
C VAL A 148 -22.26 1.18 -1.10
N ASP A 149 -21.67 -0.01 -1.09
CA ASP A 149 -21.95 -1.14 -1.99
C ASP A 149 -21.80 -0.77 -3.48
N LYS A 150 -20.93 0.20 -3.77
CA LYS A 150 -20.53 0.62 -5.11
C LYS A 150 -19.04 0.48 -5.33
N ASN A 151 -18.67 0.62 -6.60
CA ASN A 151 -17.30 0.55 -7.09
C ASN A 151 -16.89 1.83 -7.78
N HIS A 152 -15.64 2.24 -7.59
CA HIS A 152 -14.96 3.18 -8.48
C HIS A 152 -13.93 2.43 -9.31
N ILE A 153 -13.88 2.72 -10.61
CA ILE A 153 -12.95 2.09 -11.55
C ILE A 153 -12.01 3.17 -12.09
N PHE A 154 -10.70 2.95 -11.95
CA PHE A 154 -9.66 3.83 -12.46
C PHE A 154 -8.90 3.14 -13.57
N GLU A 155 -8.78 3.80 -14.71
CA GLU A 155 -7.91 3.34 -15.78
C GLU A 155 -6.45 3.67 -15.45
N ILE A 156 -5.60 2.66 -15.47
CA ILE A 156 -4.18 2.72 -15.16
C ILE A 156 -3.42 2.47 -16.48
N PRO A 157 -2.94 3.52 -17.16
CA PRO A 157 -2.27 3.36 -18.45
C PRO A 157 -0.95 2.61 -18.28
N ILE A 158 -0.67 1.69 -19.19
CA ILE A 158 0.58 0.94 -19.28
C ILE A 158 1.29 1.36 -20.59
N PRO A 159 2.24 2.31 -20.54
CA PRO A 159 3.04 2.69 -21.71
C PRO A 159 3.82 1.49 -22.26
N LYS A 160 3.94 1.39 -23.59
CA LYS A 160 4.68 0.29 -24.24
C LYS A 160 6.13 0.26 -23.79
N GLU A 161 6.73 1.43 -23.61
CA GLU A 161 8.10 1.59 -23.14
C GLU A 161 8.26 1.12 -21.69
N PHE A 162 7.24 1.33 -20.83
CA PHE A 162 7.23 0.82 -19.47
C PHE A 162 7.11 -0.71 -19.45
N GLU A 163 6.24 -1.27 -20.29
CA GLU A 163 6.08 -2.73 -20.41
C GLU A 163 7.32 -3.41 -20.99
N ALA A 164 7.94 -2.80 -22.00
CA ALA A 164 9.13 -3.29 -22.69
C ALA A 164 10.45 -3.04 -21.93
N ALA A 165 10.41 -2.20 -20.89
CA ALA A 165 11.59 -1.88 -20.08
C ALA A 165 12.26 -3.13 -19.49
N LYS A 166 13.59 -3.09 -19.42
CA LYS A 166 14.41 -4.16 -18.84
C LYS A 166 14.27 -4.19 -17.31
N GLY A 167 14.53 -5.35 -16.71
CA GLY A 167 14.48 -5.50 -15.25
C GLY A 167 13.06 -5.50 -14.68
N LYS A 168 12.94 -5.24 -13.37
CA LYS A 168 11.65 -5.30 -12.68
C LYS A 168 10.89 -3.99 -12.86
N LYS A 169 9.57 -4.14 -13.00
CA LYS A 169 8.59 -3.06 -12.99
C LYS A 169 7.66 -3.27 -11.83
N ARG A 170 7.25 -2.17 -11.22
CA ARG A 170 6.35 -2.18 -10.06
C ARG A 170 5.22 -1.20 -10.30
N ILE A 171 4.00 -1.66 -10.01
CA ILE A 171 2.85 -0.80 -9.78
C ILE A 171 2.47 -0.97 -8.33
N THR A 172 2.64 0.10 -7.54
CA THR A 172 2.23 0.10 -6.13
C THR A 172 0.96 0.92 -5.99
N VAL A 173 -0.03 0.34 -5.31
CA VAL A 173 -1.29 1.01 -5.00
C VAL A 173 -1.37 1.17 -3.49
N SER A 174 -1.64 2.40 -3.04
CA SER A 174 -1.97 2.70 -1.66
C SER A 174 -3.37 3.30 -1.58
N LEU A 175 -4.20 2.74 -0.71
CA LEU A 175 -5.58 3.17 -0.45
C LEU A 175 -5.69 3.57 1.03
N ALA A 176 -6.25 4.73 1.30
CA ALA A 176 -6.54 5.15 2.67
C ALA A 176 -7.96 5.71 2.78
N TYR A 177 -8.63 5.39 3.87
CA TYR A 177 -9.97 5.89 4.18
C TYR A 177 -10.17 6.03 5.69
N ASN A 178 -11.25 6.70 6.07
CA ASN A 178 -11.61 6.99 7.45
C ASN A 178 -13.12 6.71 7.64
N PRO A 179 -13.50 5.45 7.89
CA PRO A 179 -14.91 5.10 8.06
C PRO A 179 -15.43 5.58 9.42
N ASP A 180 -16.75 5.69 9.53
CA ASP A 180 -17.41 5.92 10.81
C ASP A 180 -17.09 4.78 11.78
N VAL A 181 -16.97 5.08 13.08
CA VAL A 181 -16.57 4.10 14.09
C VAL A 181 -17.55 4.02 15.25
N ARG A 182 -17.92 2.80 15.66
CA ARG A 182 -18.66 2.53 16.91
C ARG A 182 -17.68 2.20 18.04
N LYS A 183 -17.72 2.97 19.12
CA LYS A 183 -16.75 2.85 20.23
C LYS A 183 -16.79 1.54 21.02
N THR A 184 -17.85 0.74 20.91
CA THR A 184 -18.15 -0.35 21.85
C THR A 184 -18.19 -1.76 21.25
N ARG A 185 -17.80 -1.95 19.98
CA ARG A 185 -17.84 -3.29 19.34
C ARG A 185 -16.56 -3.64 18.59
N MET A 186 -16.35 -4.94 18.39
CA MET A 186 -15.22 -5.45 17.61
C MET A 186 -15.41 -5.22 16.11
N ASP A 187 -16.66 -5.18 15.62
CA ASP A 187 -17.07 -4.76 14.26
C ASP A 187 -17.25 -3.23 14.18
N TYR A 188 -16.32 -2.47 14.75
CA TYR A 188 -16.48 -1.03 14.93
C TYR A 188 -16.50 -0.23 13.63
N LEU A 189 -15.82 -0.69 12.57
CA LEU A 189 -15.71 0.02 11.30
C LEU A 189 -17.06 0.02 10.57
N GLY A 190 -17.59 1.19 10.25
CA GLY A 190 -18.86 1.36 9.54
C GLY A 190 -18.86 0.85 8.12
N LYS A 191 -17.67 0.77 7.52
CA LYS A 191 -17.43 0.35 6.14
C LYS A 191 -16.06 -0.30 6.04
N SER A 192 -15.91 -1.18 5.07
CA SER A 192 -14.64 -1.76 4.68
C SER A 192 -14.39 -1.44 3.22
N MET A 193 -13.18 -1.00 2.88
CA MET A 193 -12.79 -0.80 1.49
C MET A 193 -11.70 -1.77 1.08
N SER A 194 -11.61 -2.06 -0.20
CA SER A 194 -10.53 -2.85 -0.78
C SER A 194 -10.27 -2.41 -2.21
N PHE A 195 -9.20 -2.97 -2.80
CA PHE A 195 -8.92 -2.76 -4.21
C PHE A 195 -8.32 -4.01 -4.84
N ASP A 196 -8.60 -4.16 -6.14
CA ASP A 196 -7.99 -5.12 -7.03
C ASP A 196 -7.49 -4.41 -8.30
N LEU A 197 -6.31 -4.81 -8.78
CA LEU A 197 -5.76 -4.32 -10.04
C LEU A 197 -5.98 -5.40 -11.11
N ILE A 198 -6.79 -5.07 -12.11
CA ILE A 198 -7.24 -5.98 -13.17
C ILE A 198 -6.46 -5.71 -14.45
N ARG A 199 -6.01 -6.77 -15.10
CA ARG A 199 -5.22 -6.73 -16.34
C ARG A 199 -5.87 -7.59 -17.42
N GLY A 200 -5.64 -7.26 -18.70
CA GLY A 200 -6.08 -8.09 -19.84
C GLY A 200 -7.58 -8.13 -20.10
N LYS A 201 -8.30 -7.10 -19.64
CA LYS A 201 -9.75 -6.94 -19.82
C LYS A 201 -10.05 -5.57 -20.41
N SER A 202 -11.17 -5.42 -21.11
CA SER A 202 -11.67 -4.10 -21.53
C SER A 202 -12.38 -3.39 -20.37
N LEU A 203 -12.61 -2.07 -20.52
CA LEU A 203 -13.37 -1.31 -19.54
C LEU A 203 -14.80 -1.84 -19.42
N GLU A 204 -15.43 -2.17 -20.54
CA GLU A 204 -16.78 -2.73 -20.60
C GLU A 204 -16.85 -4.07 -19.85
N GLU A 205 -15.89 -4.98 -20.06
CA GLU A 205 -15.85 -6.24 -19.33
C GLU A 205 -15.74 -6.02 -17.82
N VAL A 206 -14.85 -5.12 -17.39
CA VAL A 206 -14.67 -4.80 -15.97
C VAL A 206 -15.95 -4.20 -15.38
N TYR A 207 -16.60 -3.28 -16.11
CA TYR A 207 -17.85 -2.67 -15.69
C TYR A 207 -18.98 -3.69 -15.56
N GLN A 208 -19.16 -4.57 -16.55
CA GLN A 208 -20.20 -5.60 -16.53
C GLN A 208 -20.02 -6.55 -15.35
N VAL A 209 -18.77 -6.97 -15.08
CA VAL A 209 -18.47 -7.79 -13.91
C VAL A 209 -18.81 -7.06 -12.61
N CYS A 210 -18.39 -5.80 -12.45
CA CYS A 210 -18.71 -5.03 -11.25
C CYS A 210 -20.23 -4.82 -11.08
N ALA A 211 -20.94 -4.51 -12.16
CA ALA A 211 -22.39 -4.31 -12.17
C ALA A 211 -23.15 -5.61 -11.82
N SER A 212 -22.70 -6.77 -12.31
CA SER A 212 -23.31 -8.07 -12.02
C SER A 212 -23.26 -8.46 -10.54
N GLN A 213 -22.33 -7.88 -9.77
CA GLN A 213 -22.15 -8.15 -8.35
C GLN A 213 -22.79 -7.07 -7.45
N ALA A 214 -23.35 -6.01 -8.05
CA ALA A 214 -23.92 -4.91 -7.30
C ALA A 214 -25.21 -5.34 -6.60
N GLY A 215 -25.26 -5.15 -5.28
CA GLY A 215 -26.44 -5.49 -4.46
C GLY A 215 -26.57 -6.96 -4.05
N LEU A 216 -25.63 -7.82 -4.44
CA LEU A 216 -25.57 -9.20 -3.92
C LEU A 216 -24.98 -9.23 -2.51
N ASP A 217 -25.49 -10.14 -1.69
CA ASP A 217 -24.90 -10.45 -0.38
C ASP A 217 -23.55 -11.16 -0.54
N GLU A 218 -22.69 -11.07 0.46
CA GLU A 218 -21.31 -11.57 0.40
C GLU A 218 -21.21 -13.08 0.16
N GLU A 219 -22.21 -13.84 0.60
CA GLU A 219 -22.28 -15.29 0.39
C GLU A 219 -22.61 -15.64 -1.08
N GLU A 220 -23.22 -14.71 -1.81
CA GLU A 220 -23.63 -14.87 -3.21
C GLU A 220 -22.60 -14.30 -4.20
N LYS A 221 -21.69 -13.46 -3.71
CA LYS A 221 -20.62 -12.86 -4.54
C LYS A 221 -19.68 -13.95 -5.03
N LYS A 222 -19.58 -14.07 -6.36
CA LYS A 222 -18.64 -14.98 -7.02
C LYS A 222 -17.28 -14.31 -7.18
N GLU A 223 -16.24 -15.11 -7.42
CA GLU A 223 -14.97 -14.57 -7.89
C GLU A 223 -15.19 -13.75 -9.15
N ARG A 224 -14.90 -12.44 -9.08
CA ARG A 224 -15.15 -11.48 -10.15
C ARG A 224 -14.37 -11.79 -11.42
N PHE A 225 -13.12 -12.19 -11.26
CA PHE A 225 -12.19 -12.45 -12.35
C PHE A 225 -11.38 -13.69 -12.05
N GLU A 226 -11.03 -14.44 -13.11
CA GLU A 226 -10.03 -15.51 -12.99
C GLU A 226 -8.71 -14.95 -12.43
N SER A 227 -8.02 -15.72 -11.60
CA SER A 227 -6.81 -15.27 -10.90
C SER A 227 -5.72 -14.75 -11.83
N LYS A 228 -5.66 -15.21 -13.10
CA LYS A 228 -4.69 -14.71 -14.10
C LYS A 228 -4.89 -13.24 -14.48
N TYR A 229 -6.12 -12.73 -14.39
CA TYR A 229 -6.48 -11.34 -14.70
C TYR A 229 -6.40 -10.42 -13.49
N ILE A 230 -6.23 -10.96 -12.28
CA ILE A 230 -6.00 -10.19 -11.07
C ILE A 230 -4.48 -10.11 -10.86
N CYS A 231 -3.93 -8.90 -10.80
CA CYS A 231 -2.52 -8.70 -10.47
C CYS A 231 -2.24 -9.17 -9.03
N ASP A 232 -1.20 -9.98 -8.85
CA ASP A 232 -0.76 -10.41 -7.52
C ASP A 232 -0.10 -9.24 -6.76
N ILE A 233 -0.84 -8.66 -5.81
CA ILE A 233 -0.41 -7.55 -4.99
C ILE A 233 0.32 -8.10 -3.75
N GLY A 234 1.63 -8.31 -3.90
CA GLY A 234 2.41 -9.34 -3.18
C GLY A 234 2.94 -9.03 -1.77
N ASN A 235 2.73 -7.82 -1.21
CA ASN A 235 3.45 -7.41 0.01
C ASN A 235 2.93 -8.09 1.30
N CYS A 236 1.61 -8.23 1.48
CA CYS A 236 1.03 -8.78 2.71
C CYS A 236 -0.14 -9.76 2.46
N GLY A 237 -0.52 -9.98 1.19
CA GLY A 237 -1.73 -10.72 0.82
C GLY A 237 -3.00 -9.88 0.98
N LYS A 238 -4.04 -10.21 0.19
CA LYS A 238 -5.31 -9.44 0.15
C LYS A 238 -5.99 -9.38 1.53
N THR A 239 -6.15 -10.53 2.18
CA THR A 239 -6.82 -10.64 3.47
C THR A 239 -6.18 -9.77 4.55
N LEU A 240 -4.84 -9.76 4.64
CA LEU A 240 -4.16 -8.98 5.66
C LEU A 240 -4.28 -7.47 5.41
N ARG A 241 -4.23 -7.06 4.14
CA ARG A 241 -4.40 -5.68 3.72
C ARG A 241 -5.80 -5.15 4.04
N GLU A 242 -6.84 -5.95 3.80
CA GLU A 242 -8.24 -5.53 3.93
C GLU A 242 -8.71 -5.28 5.37
N TYR A 243 -7.99 -5.78 6.39
CA TYR A 243 -8.28 -5.46 7.79
C TYR A 243 -8.01 -3.99 8.14
N GLY A 244 -7.14 -3.31 7.39
CA GLY A 244 -6.71 -1.95 7.66
C GLY A 244 -7.48 -0.90 6.88
N THR A 245 -7.58 0.29 7.48
CA THR A 245 -8.03 1.51 6.78
C THR A 245 -6.91 2.21 5.99
N LEU A 246 -5.69 1.67 6.09
CA LEU A 246 -4.53 2.02 5.28
C LEU A 246 -4.02 0.74 4.61
N GLN A 247 -4.08 0.74 3.30
CA GLN A 247 -3.79 -0.41 2.46
C GLN A 247 -2.67 -0.06 1.52
N LYS A 248 -1.71 -0.97 1.36
CA LYS A 248 -0.68 -0.86 0.34
C LYS A 248 -0.39 -2.24 -0.23
N GLY A 249 -0.15 -2.29 -1.53
CA GLY A 249 0.64 -3.37 -2.05
C GLY A 249 1.21 -3.10 -3.43
N THR A 250 2.13 -3.96 -3.82
CA THR A 250 2.92 -3.82 -5.02
C THR A 250 2.70 -5.03 -5.93
N PHE A 251 2.31 -4.75 -7.17
CA PHE A 251 2.38 -5.71 -8.26
C PHE A 251 3.75 -5.57 -8.92
N GLU A 252 4.56 -6.62 -8.86
CA GLU A 252 5.88 -6.68 -9.49
C GLU A 252 5.84 -7.62 -10.70
N PHE A 253 6.41 -7.18 -11.83
CA PHE A 253 6.50 -7.98 -13.04
C PHE A 253 7.73 -7.61 -13.89
N SER A 254 8.28 -8.58 -14.61
CA SER A 254 9.39 -8.36 -15.56
C SER A 254 8.96 -8.49 -17.01
N ARG A 255 7.93 -9.29 -17.30
CA ARG A 255 7.27 -9.38 -18.60
C ARG A 255 5.78 -9.31 -18.37
N SER A 256 5.09 -8.59 -19.23
CA SER A 256 3.64 -8.57 -19.29
C SER A 256 3.19 -8.54 -20.75
N SER A 257 1.98 -9.02 -21.01
CA SER A 257 1.32 -8.96 -22.31
C SER A 257 -0.18 -8.94 -22.06
N TYR A 258 -0.63 -7.94 -21.29
CA TYR A 258 -2.03 -7.82 -20.86
C TYR A 258 -2.68 -6.53 -21.37
N GLY A 259 -2.13 -5.97 -22.45
CA GLY A 259 -2.65 -4.78 -23.12
C GLY A 259 -2.15 -3.47 -22.51
N GLU A 260 -2.60 -2.37 -23.10
CA GLU A 260 -2.06 -1.03 -22.82
C GLU A 260 -2.68 -0.35 -21.60
N ASN A 261 -3.71 -0.93 -20.97
CA ASN A 261 -4.42 -0.36 -19.83
C ASN A 261 -4.79 -1.46 -18.83
N TYR A 262 -4.53 -1.20 -17.56
CA TYR A 262 -5.08 -1.97 -16.44
C TYR A 262 -6.20 -1.18 -15.78
N TYR A 263 -6.99 -1.83 -14.95
CA TYR A 263 -8.12 -1.20 -14.26
C TYR A 263 -8.01 -1.45 -12.77
N LEU A 264 -7.86 -0.37 -12.00
CA LEU A 264 -7.91 -0.42 -10.55
C LEU A 264 -9.36 -0.28 -10.11
N VAL A 265 -9.91 -1.37 -9.58
CA VAL A 265 -11.26 -1.41 -9.02
C VAL A 265 -11.16 -1.20 -7.53
N VAL A 266 -11.87 -0.19 -7.02
CA VAL A 266 -12.00 0.09 -5.59
C VAL A 266 -13.42 -0.24 -5.14
N ASP A 267 -13.52 -1.01 -4.07
CA ASP A 267 -14.75 -1.46 -3.44
C ASP A 267 -15.02 -0.69 -2.15
N CYS A 268 -16.28 -0.34 -1.91
CA CYS A 268 -16.75 0.12 -0.61
C CYS A 268 -17.88 -0.77 -0.11
N LYS A 269 -17.56 -1.70 0.77
CA LYS A 269 -18.53 -2.61 1.39
C LYS A 269 -19.20 -1.96 2.60
N LYS A 270 -20.53 -2.06 2.66
CA LYS A 270 -21.29 -1.71 3.85
C LYS A 270 -20.99 -2.66 5.00
N ASN A 271 -20.72 -2.10 6.17
CA ASN A 271 -20.89 -2.86 7.41
C ASN A 271 -22.20 -2.39 8.08
N TRP A 272 -22.19 -1.19 8.68
CA TRP A 272 -23.37 -0.62 9.34
C TRP A 272 -23.64 0.84 8.98
N SER A 273 -22.68 1.54 8.36
CA SER A 273 -22.85 2.94 7.93
C SER A 273 -23.29 2.99 6.47
N VAL A 274 -24.28 3.84 6.18
CA VAL A 274 -24.83 4.07 4.83
C VAL A 274 -24.30 5.34 4.18
N GLU A 275 -23.58 6.17 4.94
CA GLU A 275 -23.01 7.43 4.44
C GLU A 275 -22.01 7.18 3.32
N LYS A 276 -21.73 8.20 2.48
CA LYS A 276 -20.61 8.08 1.53
C LYS A 276 -19.27 7.92 2.27
N GLN A 277 -18.27 7.39 1.59
CA GLN A 277 -16.93 7.21 2.12
C GLN A 277 -15.91 8.08 1.38
N ASN A 278 -15.30 9.02 2.10
CA ASN A 278 -14.11 9.70 1.60
C ASN A 278 -12.93 8.72 1.61
N TYR A 279 -12.13 8.74 0.56
CA TYR A 279 -10.94 7.90 0.46
C TYR A 279 -9.90 8.56 -0.46
N ALA A 280 -8.68 8.04 -0.42
CA ALA A 280 -7.63 8.48 -1.32
C ALA A 280 -6.86 7.30 -1.90
N LEU A 281 -6.39 7.49 -3.13
CA LEU A 281 -5.51 6.55 -3.82
C LEU A 281 -4.20 7.22 -4.20
N VAL A 282 -3.14 6.43 -4.08
CA VAL A 282 -1.84 6.73 -4.65
C VAL A 282 -1.41 5.54 -5.48
N VAL A 283 -1.22 5.75 -6.78
CA VAL A 283 -0.70 4.73 -7.70
C VAL A 283 0.69 5.16 -8.15
N THR A 284 1.70 4.33 -7.90
CA THR A 284 3.06 4.61 -8.34
C THR A 284 3.54 3.60 -9.36
N TYR A 285 4.10 4.11 -10.44
CA TYR A 285 4.87 3.34 -11.41
C TYR A 285 6.32 3.41 -11.02
N GLN A 286 7.04 2.29 -11.09
CA GLN A 286 8.49 2.28 -10.90
C GLN A 286 9.15 1.26 -11.83
N VAL A 287 10.30 1.64 -12.41
CA VAL A 287 11.11 0.78 -13.27
C VAL A 287 12.57 0.82 -12.84
N GLU A 288 13.27 -0.30 -12.99
CA GLU A 288 14.71 -0.39 -12.72
C GLU A 288 15.55 0.06 -13.92
N ASP A 289 15.01 -0.03 -15.14
CA ASP A 289 15.65 0.46 -16.36
C ASP A 289 15.78 1.99 -16.36
N LYS A 290 17.02 2.46 -16.15
CA LYS A 290 17.34 3.89 -16.12
C LYS A 290 17.14 4.60 -17.45
N SER A 291 17.10 3.87 -18.57
CA SER A 291 16.89 4.45 -19.90
C SER A 291 15.44 4.88 -20.14
N VAL A 292 14.49 4.35 -19.35
CA VAL A 292 13.06 4.66 -19.49
C VAL A 292 12.68 5.83 -18.61
N LYS A 293 12.23 6.91 -19.24
CA LYS A 293 11.69 8.10 -18.58
C LYS A 293 10.17 8.05 -18.47
N ILE A 294 9.67 7.29 -17.49
CA ILE A 294 8.23 7.09 -17.27
C ILE A 294 7.51 8.42 -17.05
N TYR A 295 8.14 9.37 -16.36
CA TYR A 295 7.53 10.67 -16.08
C TYR A 295 7.10 11.40 -17.36
N GLU A 296 8.01 11.52 -18.33
CA GLU A 296 7.71 12.13 -19.63
C GLU A 296 6.62 11.36 -20.38
N LEU A 297 6.68 10.02 -20.38
CA LEU A 297 5.71 9.15 -21.07
C LEU A 297 4.29 9.32 -20.52
N LEU A 298 4.13 9.25 -19.20
CA LEU A 298 2.82 9.39 -18.55
C LEU A 298 2.29 10.82 -18.67
N LYS A 299 3.15 11.83 -18.53
CA LYS A 299 2.78 13.23 -18.70
C LYS A 299 2.23 13.51 -20.11
N ASN A 300 2.85 12.94 -21.14
CA ASN A 300 2.39 13.09 -22.51
C ASN A 300 1.07 12.34 -22.76
N ARG A 301 0.93 11.11 -22.25
CA ARG A 301 -0.29 10.31 -22.41
C ARG A 301 -1.51 10.91 -21.72
N ILE A 302 -1.35 11.51 -20.54
CA ILE A 302 -2.43 12.19 -19.80
C ILE A 302 -2.89 13.47 -20.50
N ARG A 303 -1.99 14.16 -21.22
CA ARG A 303 -2.29 15.42 -21.92
C ARG A 303 -3.06 15.25 -23.22
N VAL A 304 -3.05 14.07 -23.85
CA VAL A 304 -3.84 13.81 -25.05
C VAL A 304 -5.29 13.57 -24.61
N PRO A 305 -6.23 14.50 -24.86
CA PRO A 305 -7.63 14.26 -24.56
C PRO A 305 -8.07 13.12 -25.47
N ARG A 306 -8.42 11.96 -24.90
CA ARG A 306 -9.14 10.96 -25.68
C ARG A 306 -10.47 11.59 -26.06
N GLY A 307 -10.69 11.76 -27.36
CA GLY A 307 -11.98 12.22 -27.88
C GLY A 307 -13.07 11.35 -27.25
N ARG A 308 -14.03 11.99 -26.59
CA ARG A 308 -15.25 11.32 -26.12
C ARG A 308 -15.97 10.80 -27.37
N GLU A 309 -15.70 9.58 -27.79
CA GLU A 309 -16.67 8.85 -28.60
C GLU A 309 -17.84 8.56 -27.68
N ARG A 310 -18.89 9.38 -27.84
CA ARG A 310 -20.20 9.11 -27.27
C ARG A 310 -20.71 7.83 -27.91
N VAL A 311 -20.82 6.76 -27.12
CA VAL A 311 -21.75 5.66 -27.40
C VAL A 311 -23.06 5.97 -26.69
#